data_AF-A0A9J6FRA7-F1
#
_entry.id   AF-A0A9J6FRA7-F1
#
_cell.length_a   1.000
_cell.length_b   1.000
_cell.length_c   1.000
_cell.angle_alpha   90.00
_cell.angle_beta   90.00
_cell.angle_gamma   90.00
#
_symmetry.space_group_name_H-M   'P 1'
#
loop_
_entity.id
_entity.type
_entity.pdbx_description
1 polymer ?
#
loop_
_entity_poly.entity_id
_entity_poly.type
_entity_poly.pdbx_seq_one_letter_code
_entity_poly.pdbx_strand_id
1 'polypeptide(L)'
;MQREVMATFHHVTSTDGEPHHELCPAGPTSWCRHRAAEAKDEPQPAHMYKLKPHVAAAMLPVFRRLSEPQLLERCKGQKTQNAAESLHSVI
;
A
#
# COMPACT_ATOMS: atom_id res chain seq x y z
N MET A 1 -2.28 6.52 8.62
CA MET A 1 -1.13 6.28 7.73
C MET A 1 -0.57 4.86 7.82
N GLN A 2 -0.42 4.25 9.01
CA GLN A 2 0.13 2.89 9.14
C GLN A 2 -0.69 1.84 8.35
N ARG A 3 -2.02 1.84 8.57
CA ARG A 3 -2.95 0.96 7.88
C ARG A 3 -2.88 1.13 6.36
N GLU A 4 -2.70 2.35 5.90
CA GLU A 4 -2.69 2.76 4.50
C GLU A 4 -1.39 2.33 3.81
N VAL A 5 -0.24 2.46 4.49
CA VAL A 5 1.04 1.91 4.02
C VAL A 5 0.93 0.39 3.89
N MET A 6 0.43 -0.30 4.92
CA MET A 6 0.25 -1.75 4.86
C MET A 6 -0.79 -2.16 3.82
N ALA A 7 -1.85 -1.37 3.61
CA ALA A 7 -2.84 -1.64 2.57
C ALA A 7 -2.21 -1.75 1.18
N THR A 8 -1.19 -0.95 0.87
CA THR A 8 -0.48 -1.08 -0.41
C THR A 8 0.25 -2.41 -0.54
N PHE A 9 0.95 -2.87 0.51
CA PHE A 9 1.63 -4.18 0.53
C PHE A 9 0.64 -5.34 0.34
N HIS A 10 -0.44 -5.35 1.11
CA HIS A 10 -1.49 -6.36 1.02
C HIS A 10 -2.13 -6.35 -0.37
N HIS A 11 -2.43 -5.17 -0.92
CA HIS A 11 -3.02 -5.05 -2.25
C HIS A 11 -2.12 -5.62 -3.36
N VAL A 12 -0.81 -5.36 -3.34
CA VAL A 12 0.12 -5.85 -4.39
C VAL A 12 0.51 -7.33 -4.24
N THR A 13 0.23 -7.93 -3.08
CA THR A 13 0.45 -9.37 -2.81
C THR A 13 -0.82 -10.20 -2.95
N SER A 14 -1.97 -9.54 -3.04
CA SER A 14 -3.29 -10.13 -3.25
C SER A 14 -3.39 -10.93 -4.56
N THR A 15 -4.15 -12.02 -4.52
CA THR A 15 -4.48 -12.85 -5.69
C THR A 15 -5.97 -13.19 -5.70
N ASP A 16 -6.47 -13.78 -6.79
CA ASP A 16 -7.87 -14.23 -6.84
C ASP A 16 -8.15 -15.38 -5.84
N GLY A 17 -7.16 -16.24 -5.58
CA GLY A 17 -7.29 -17.36 -4.63
C GLY A 17 -7.01 -16.98 -3.17
N GLU A 18 -6.31 -15.88 -2.96
CA GLU A 18 -5.98 -15.33 -1.64
C GLU A 18 -6.10 -13.80 -1.71
N PRO A 19 -7.33 -13.26 -1.56
CA PRO A 19 -7.56 -11.83 -1.65
C PRO A 19 -7.13 -11.13 -0.35
N HIS A 20 -6.43 -10.00 -0.49
CA HIS A 20 -5.89 -9.21 0.63
C HIS A 20 -6.31 -7.73 0.53
N HIS A 21 -7.62 -7.47 0.53
CA HIS A 21 -8.17 -6.11 0.36
C HIS A 21 -8.70 -5.50 1.67
N GLU A 22 -8.59 -6.21 2.79
CA GLU A 22 -9.12 -5.83 4.12
C GLU A 22 -8.60 -4.49 4.66
N LEU A 23 -7.39 -4.08 4.26
CA LEU A 23 -6.80 -2.81 4.66
C LEU A 23 -7.07 -1.66 3.68
N CYS A 24 -7.53 -1.97 2.45
CA CYS A 24 -7.86 -0.96 1.46
C CYS A 24 -9.03 -0.07 1.92
N PRO A 25 -9.12 1.18 1.45
CA PRO A 25 -10.28 2.01 1.71
C PRO A 25 -11.53 1.39 1.09
N ALA A 26 -12.65 1.46 1.80
CA ALA A 26 -13.95 1.03 1.30
C ALA A 26 -14.63 2.13 0.48
N GLY A 27 -15.70 1.76 -0.24
CA GLY A 27 -16.57 2.70 -0.92
C GLY A 27 -16.33 2.81 -2.43
N PRO A 28 -17.29 3.40 -3.17
CA PRO A 28 -17.30 3.40 -4.63
C PRO A 28 -16.18 4.24 -5.26
N THR A 29 -15.54 5.11 -4.47
CA THR A 29 -14.41 5.96 -4.86
C THR A 29 -13.06 5.43 -4.37
N SER A 30 -13.03 4.20 -3.84
CA SER A 30 -11.78 3.55 -3.44
C SER A 30 -10.83 3.43 -4.63
N TRP A 31 -9.55 3.70 -4.39
CA TRP A 31 -8.50 3.39 -5.38
C TRP A 31 -8.34 1.88 -5.58
N CYS A 32 -8.75 1.07 -4.59
CA CYS A 32 -8.79 -0.36 -4.72
C CYS A 32 -10.03 -0.77 -5.52
N ARG A 33 -9.81 -1.18 -6.77
CA ARG A 33 -10.90 -1.57 -7.69
C ARG A 33 -11.76 -2.72 -7.15
N HIS A 34 -11.17 -3.61 -6.34
CA HIS A 34 -11.92 -4.68 -5.68
C HIS A 34 -12.93 -4.12 -4.69
N ARG A 35 -12.50 -3.24 -3.76
CA ARG A 35 -13.38 -2.58 -2.78
C ARG A 35 -14.38 -1.61 -3.44
N ALA A 36 -13.98 -0.98 -4.55
CA ALA A 36 -14.85 -0.10 -5.31
C ALA A 36 -15.97 -0.89 -6.03
N ALA A 37 -15.66 -2.03 -6.64
CA ALA A 37 -16.64 -2.92 -7.27
C ALA A 37 -17.62 -3.49 -6.23
N GLU A 38 -17.09 -3.96 -5.09
CA GLU A 38 -17.89 -4.44 -3.95
C GLU A 38 -18.90 -3.37 -3.47
N ALA A 39 -18.46 -2.11 -3.36
CA ALA A 39 -19.33 -1.02 -2.93
C ALA A 39 -20.37 -0.58 -3.99
N LYS A 40 -20.26 -1.07 -5.23
CA LYS A 40 -21.17 -0.78 -6.35
C LYS A 40 -22.02 -1.99 -6.75
N ASP A 41 -21.90 -3.11 -6.04
CA ASP A 41 -22.51 -4.39 -6.39
C ASP A 41 -22.09 -4.87 -7.81
N GLU A 42 -20.85 -4.56 -8.20
CA GLU A 42 -20.24 -4.97 -9.48
C GLU A 42 -19.31 -6.18 -9.28
N PRO A 43 -19.11 -7.02 -10.31
CA PRO A 43 -18.15 -8.12 -10.25
C PRO A 43 -16.73 -7.60 -10.00
N GLN A 44 -16.00 -8.23 -9.08
CA GLN A 44 -14.63 -7.78 -8.80
C GLN A 44 -13.70 -8.10 -9.97
N PRO A 45 -12.76 -7.19 -10.30
CA PRO A 45 -11.80 -7.43 -11.38
C PRO A 45 -10.79 -8.51 -11.00
N ALA A 46 -10.36 -9.29 -11.98
CA ALA A 46 -9.29 -10.27 -11.81
C ALA A 46 -7.95 -9.59 -11.48
N HIS A 47 -7.11 -10.25 -10.69
CA HIS A 47 -5.78 -9.76 -10.36
C HIS A 47 -4.84 -9.87 -11.57
N MET A 48 -4.34 -8.73 -12.06
CA MET A 48 -3.42 -8.70 -13.21
C MET A 48 -1.96 -8.93 -12.81
N TYR A 49 -1.57 -8.46 -11.62
CA TYR A 49 -0.18 -8.49 -11.17
C TYR A 49 -0.12 -9.10 -9.77
N LYS A 50 0.77 -10.07 -9.60
CA LYS A 50 1.06 -10.68 -8.31
C LYS A 50 2.57 -10.72 -8.08
N LEU A 51 3.00 -10.19 -6.93
CA LEU A 51 4.38 -10.35 -6.51
C LEU A 51 4.68 -11.83 -6.26
N LYS A 52 5.85 -12.29 -6.69
CA LYS A 52 6.30 -13.64 -6.34
C LYS A 52 6.48 -13.72 -4.81
N PRO A 53 6.18 -14.86 -4.16
CA PRO A 53 6.23 -14.96 -2.70
C PRO A 53 7.56 -14.54 -2.07
N HIS A 54 8.69 -14.87 -2.69
CA HIS A 54 10.00 -14.47 -2.18
C HIS A 54 10.24 -12.95 -2.26
N VAL A 55 9.68 -12.26 -3.26
CA VAL A 55 9.79 -10.80 -3.38
C VAL A 55 8.89 -10.14 -2.34
N ALA A 56 7.66 -10.64 -2.16
CA ALA A 56 6.76 -10.19 -1.11
C ALA A 56 7.41 -10.32 0.28
N ALA A 57 8.03 -11.47 0.56
CA ALA A 57 8.75 -11.72 1.81
C ALA A 57 9.92 -10.75 2.02
N ALA A 58 10.69 -10.45 0.96
CA ALA A 58 11.78 -9.48 1.02
C ALA A 58 11.30 -8.02 1.21
N MET A 59 10.12 -7.68 0.67
CA MET A 59 9.53 -6.34 0.80
C MET A 59 8.85 -6.10 2.14
N LEU A 60 8.29 -7.14 2.78
CA LEU A 60 7.51 -7.00 4.02
C LEU A 60 8.27 -6.24 5.15
N PRO A 61 9.55 -6.52 5.44
CA PRO A 61 10.31 -5.74 6.43
C PRO A 61 10.39 -4.24 6.09
N VAL A 62 10.49 -3.90 4.80
CA VAL A 62 10.52 -2.51 4.34
C VAL A 62 9.17 -1.84 4.61
N PHE A 63 8.06 -2.49 4.26
CA PHE A 63 6.72 -1.95 4.54
C PHE A 63 6.45 -1.81 6.03
N ARG A 64 6.88 -2.78 6.85
CA ARG A 64 6.76 -2.69 8.31
C ARG A 64 7.49 -1.45 8.83
N ARG A 65 8.74 -1.23 8.42
CA ARG A 65 9.51 -0.04 8.80
C ARG A 65 8.88 1.26 8.29
N LEU A 66 8.37 1.27 7.05
CA LEU A 66 7.65 2.42 6.49
C LEU A 66 6.34 2.73 7.23
N SER A 67 5.77 1.73 7.90
CA SER A 67 4.52 1.84 8.66
C SER A 67 4.75 2.23 10.14
N GLU A 68 6.00 2.41 10.57
CA GLU A 68 6.34 2.75 11.96
C GLU A 68 5.76 4.12 12.36
N PRO A 69 5.05 4.22 13.50
CA PRO A 69 4.45 5.49 13.93
C PRO A 69 5.47 6.63 14.00
N GLN A 70 6.67 6.38 14.54
CA GLN A 70 7.72 7.39 14.67
C GLN A 70 8.15 7.99 13.32
N LEU A 71 8.21 7.15 12.27
CA LEU A 71 8.50 7.62 10.92
C LEU A 71 7.31 8.39 10.35
N LEU A 72 6.09 7.88 10.52
CA LEU A 72 4.87 8.48 10.00
C LEU A 72 4.51 9.83 10.65
N GLU A 73 4.85 10.03 11.93
CA GLU A 73 4.69 11.34 12.60
C GLU A 73 5.44 12.45 11.85
N ARG A 74 6.61 12.14 11.26
CA ARG A 74 7.39 13.10 10.45
C ARG A 74 6.67 13.49 9.15
N CYS A 75 5.78 12.63 8.64
CA CYS A 75 5.02 12.88 7.42
C CYS A 75 3.79 13.77 7.65
N LYS A 76 3.29 13.90 8.89
CA LYS A 76 2.08 14.69 9.20
C LYS A 76 2.20 16.16 8.85
N GLY A 77 3.41 16.71 8.92
CA GLY A 77 3.66 18.12 8.59
C GLY A 77 3.53 18.44 7.10
N GLN A 78 3.33 17.45 6.22
CA GLN A 78 3.26 17.59 4.76
C GLN A 78 4.44 18.37 4.15
N LYS A 79 5.56 18.41 4.87
CA LYS A 79 6.79 19.04 4.40
C LYS A 79 7.42 18.13 3.36
N THR A 80 7.95 18.73 2.29
CA THR A 80 8.82 18.00 1.37
C THR A 80 10.03 17.45 2.14
N GLN A 81 10.59 16.34 1.68
CA GLN A 81 11.90 15.92 2.17
C GLN A 81 12.86 17.10 2.02
N ASN A 82 13.60 17.41 3.10
CA ASN A 82 14.64 18.42 3.05
C ASN A 82 15.52 18.13 1.83
N ALA A 83 15.61 19.09 0.90
CA ALA A 83 16.34 18.90 -0.34
C ALA A 83 17.81 18.51 -0.06
N ALA A 84 18.39 18.92 1.06
CA ALA A 84 19.76 18.57 1.48
C ALA A 84 19.90 17.15 2.06
N GLU A 85 18.80 16.51 2.45
CA GLU A 85 18.76 15.12 2.97
C GLU A 85 18.17 14.14 1.95
N SER A 86 17.85 14.61 0.74
CA SER A 86 17.35 13.72 -0.30
C SER A 86 18.51 12.88 -0.83
N LEU A 87 18.28 11.59 -1.11
CA LEU A 87 19.31 10.75 -1.75
C LEU A 87 19.79 11.38 -3.06
N HIS A 88 18.92 12.12 -3.76
CA HIS A 88 19.24 12.84 -4.99
C HIS A 88 20.15 14.07 -4.80
N SER A 89 20.34 14.59 -3.59
CA SER A 89 21.25 15.71 -3.34
C SER A 89 22.64 15.28 -2.89
N VAL A 90 22.83 13.98 -2.65
CA VAL A 90 24.11 13.38 -2.25
C VAL A 90 24.70 12.49 -3.36
N ILE A 91 24.12 12.55 -4.57
CA ILE A 91 24.61 11.92 -5.81
C ILE A 91 24.88 13.05 -6.80
#